data_AF-A0AAU3IHU2-F1
#
_entry.id   AF-A0AAU3IHU2-F1
#
_cell.length_a   1.000
_cell.length_b   1.000
_cell.length_c   1.000
_cell.angle_alpha   90.00
_cell.angle_beta   90.00
_cell.angle_gamma   90.00
#
_symmetry.space_group_name_H-M   'P 1'
#
loop_
_entity.id
_entity.type
_entity.pdbx_description
1 polymer ?
#
loop_
_entity_poly.entity_id
_entity_poly.type
_entity_poly.pdbx_seq_one_letter_code
_entity_poly.pdbx_strand_id
1 'polypeptide(L)'
;MKNPNLIPPPPISDDGAKEACWDLPATPEAVGSARRHTREALAAWGLSILAEDVTIVVSEVVTNAIVHAKSPVTLALFRHGRSVRGEVADHSGVWPALLPTGPDEEHGRGLAIVTAYADRWGVDPAPEGKAVWFVCTAREFS
;
A
#
# COMPACT_ATOMS: atom_id res chain seq x y z
N MET A 1 -0.66 19.69 -6.28
CA MET A 1 -1.73 20.06 -5.33
C MET A 1 -1.42 19.40 -4.00
N LYS A 2 -1.31 20.15 -2.91
CA LYS A 2 -1.17 19.57 -1.56
C LYS A 2 -2.46 18.83 -1.24
N ASN A 3 -2.38 17.56 -0.83
CA ASN A 3 -3.54 16.81 -0.40
C ASN A 3 -4.00 17.40 0.95
N PRO A 4 -5.20 18.02 1.05
CA PRO A 4 -5.62 18.75 2.26
C PRO A 4 -5.98 17.84 3.45
N ASN A 5 -5.83 16.51 3.30
CA ASN A 5 -6.10 15.50 4.31
C ASN A 5 -4.82 14.82 4.81
N LEU A 6 -3.78 15.60 5.12
CA LEU A 6 -2.60 15.08 5.83
C LEU A 6 -2.99 14.79 7.29
N ILE A 7 -3.75 13.72 7.50
CA ILE A 7 -3.93 13.13 8.82
C ILE A 7 -2.58 12.45 9.10
N PRO A 8 -1.80 12.90 10.10
CA PRO A 8 -0.58 12.19 10.45
C PRO A 8 -0.93 10.72 10.71
N PRO A 9 -0.05 9.77 10.35
CA PRO A 9 -0.28 8.38 10.72
C PRO A 9 -0.64 8.34 12.21
N PRO A 10 -1.70 7.62 12.60
CA PRO A 10 -2.12 7.58 14.00
C PRO A 10 -0.90 7.21 14.85
N PRO A 11 -0.71 7.85 16.02
CA PRO A 11 0.39 7.49 16.91
C PRO A 11 0.31 5.98 17.19
N ILE A 12 1.47 5.33 17.15
CA ILE A 12 1.60 3.89 17.44
C ILE A 12 1.24 3.71 18.92
N SER A 13 -0.05 3.55 19.21
CA SER A 13 -0.53 3.21 20.55
C SER A 13 -0.41 1.70 20.72
N ASP A 14 0.46 1.31 21.64
CA ASP A 14 0.99 -0.02 21.91
C ASP A 14 -0.01 -0.96 22.61
N ASP A 15 -1.16 -1.20 21.99
CA ASP A 15 -2.15 -2.20 22.44
C ASP A 15 -2.29 -3.29 21.37
N GLY A 16 -1.28 -4.15 21.25
CA GLY A 16 -1.29 -5.29 20.33
C GLY A 16 -1.14 -4.93 18.85
N ALA A 17 -0.39 -3.86 18.56
CA ALA A 17 0.07 -3.53 17.21
C ALA A 17 0.86 -4.72 16.64
N LYS A 18 0.48 -5.17 15.44
CA LYS A 18 1.23 -6.19 14.70
C LYS A 18 1.76 -5.58 13.42
N GLU A 19 3.00 -5.87 13.09
CA GLU A 19 3.64 -5.39 11.87
C GLU A 19 4.30 -6.54 11.11
N ALA A 20 4.39 -6.39 9.80
CA ALA A 20 5.14 -7.28 8.93
C ALA A 20 5.70 -6.49 7.76
N CYS A 21 6.93 -6.81 7.37
CA CYS A 21 7.68 -6.07 6.36
C CYS A 21 8.42 -7.05 5.44
N TRP A 22 8.40 -6.79 4.13
CA TRP A 22 9.07 -7.60 3.13
C TRP A 22 9.73 -6.72 2.06
N ASP A 23 10.98 -7.02 1.76
CA ASP A 23 11.67 -6.48 0.59
C ASP A 23 11.34 -7.32 -0.64
N LEU A 24 10.92 -6.63 -1.69
CA LEU A 24 10.42 -7.21 -2.92
C LEU A 24 11.34 -6.78 -4.08
N PRO A 25 11.83 -7.73 -4.90
CA PRO A 25 12.65 -7.37 -6.04
C PRO A 25 11.80 -6.65 -7.10
N ALA A 26 12.46 -5.90 -7.98
CA ALA A 26 11.81 -5.17 -9.08
C ALA A 26 11.41 -6.10 -10.25
N THR A 27 10.66 -7.18 -9.97
CA THR A 27 10.26 -8.16 -10.97
C THR A 27 8.76 -8.43 -10.92
N PRO A 28 8.11 -8.81 -12.04
CA PRO A 28 6.67 -9.09 -12.05
C PRO A 28 6.21 -10.16 -11.05
N GLU A 29 7.08 -11.13 -10.74
CA GLU A 29 6.81 -12.21 -9.77
C GLU A 29 6.64 -11.68 -8.34
N ALA A 30 7.24 -10.52 -8.03
CA ALA A 30 7.13 -9.89 -6.73
C ALA A 30 5.70 -9.49 -6.38
N VAL A 31 4.84 -9.20 -7.37
CA VAL A 31 3.42 -8.92 -7.15
C VAL A 31 2.72 -10.16 -6.58
N GLY A 32 3.04 -11.35 -7.09
CA GLY A 32 2.51 -12.61 -6.57
C GLY A 32 2.97 -12.90 -5.13
N SER A 33 4.23 -12.60 -4.83
CA SER A 33 4.76 -12.70 -3.47
C SER A 33 4.10 -11.71 -2.52
N ALA A 34 3.92 -10.45 -2.92
CA ALA A 34 3.24 -9.42 -2.15
C ALA A 34 1.81 -9.84 -1.74
N ARG A 35 1.05 -10.41 -2.69
CA ARG A 35 -0.29 -10.96 -2.42
C ARG A 35 -0.27 -12.07 -1.37
N ARG A 36 0.65 -13.02 -1.52
CA ARG A 36 0.78 -14.16 -0.59
C ARG A 36 1.12 -13.68 0.82
N HIS A 37 2.15 -12.86 0.95
CA HIS A 37 2.58 -12.27 2.23
C HIS A 37 1.46 -11.49 2.92
N THR A 38 0.71 -10.70 2.15
CA THR A 38 -0.45 -9.95 2.63
C THR A 38 -1.51 -10.87 3.23
N ARG A 39 -1.90 -11.93 2.50
CA ARG A 39 -2.91 -12.89 2.99
C ARG A 39 -2.44 -13.62 4.24
N GLU A 40 -1.19 -14.07 4.26
CA GLU A 40 -0.60 -14.76 5.40
C GLU A 40 -0.58 -13.89 6.67
N ALA A 41 -0.16 -12.63 6.54
CA ALA A 41 -0.16 -11.69 7.67
C ALA A 41 -1.58 -11.38 8.16
N LEU A 42 -2.51 -11.08 7.26
CA LEU A 42 -3.90 -10.82 7.63
C LEU A 42 -4.54 -12.04 8.32
N ALA A 43 -4.26 -13.25 7.87
CA ALA A 43 -4.71 -14.47 8.52
C ALA A 43 -4.10 -14.63 9.93
N ALA A 44 -2.78 -14.46 10.08
CA ALA A 44 -2.10 -14.49 11.37
C ALA A 44 -2.57 -13.40 12.34
N TRP A 45 -3.17 -12.34 11.82
CA TRP A 45 -3.70 -11.21 12.58
C TRP A 45 -5.21 -11.31 12.84
N GLY A 46 -5.87 -12.36 12.37
CA GLY A 46 -7.32 -12.54 12.51
C GLY A 46 -8.15 -11.55 11.69
N LEU A 47 -7.57 -10.98 10.63
CA LEU A 47 -8.19 -10.01 9.73
C LEU A 47 -8.41 -10.58 8.32
N SER A 48 -8.64 -11.90 8.20
CA SER A 48 -8.87 -12.57 6.91
C SER A 48 -10.03 -11.98 6.11
N ILE A 49 -11.00 -11.31 6.78
CA ILE A 49 -12.09 -10.60 6.11
C ILE A 49 -11.62 -9.47 5.20
N LEU A 50 -10.44 -8.89 5.48
CA LEU A 50 -9.81 -7.86 4.65
C LEU A 50 -8.94 -8.43 3.53
N ALA A 51 -8.74 -9.75 3.48
CA ALA A 51 -7.74 -10.35 2.61
C ALA A 51 -8.01 -10.10 1.14
N GLU A 52 -9.26 -10.06 0.70
CA GLU A 52 -9.61 -9.78 -0.70
C GLU A 52 -9.23 -8.34 -1.08
N ASP A 53 -9.82 -7.35 -0.40
CA ASP A 53 -9.64 -5.93 -0.67
C ASP A 53 -8.17 -5.51 -0.56
N VAL A 54 -7.50 -5.88 0.54
CA VAL A 54 -6.10 -5.48 0.78
C VAL A 54 -5.17 -6.12 -0.24
N THR A 55 -5.43 -7.38 -0.65
CA THR A 55 -4.61 -8.04 -1.68
C THR A 55 -4.74 -7.35 -3.04
N ILE A 56 -5.95 -6.87 -3.40
CA ILE A 56 -6.19 -6.11 -4.63
C ILE A 56 -5.40 -4.80 -4.58
N VAL A 57 -5.55 -4.03 -3.51
CA VAL A 57 -4.85 -2.75 -3.32
C VAL A 57 -3.33 -2.94 -3.36
N VAL A 58 -2.80 -3.92 -2.63
CA VAL A 58 -1.36 -4.24 -2.63
C VAL A 58 -0.88 -4.61 -4.03
N SER A 59 -1.65 -5.38 -4.80
CA SER A 59 -1.25 -5.77 -6.16
C SER A 59 -1.09 -4.56 -7.06
N GLU A 60 -2.05 -3.64 -7.03
CA GLU A 60 -2.00 -2.42 -7.85
C GLU A 60 -0.86 -1.50 -7.43
N VAL A 61 -0.69 -1.28 -6.12
CA VAL A 61 0.35 -0.39 -5.62
C VAL A 61 1.76 -0.95 -5.90
N VAL A 62 1.99 -2.24 -5.67
CA VAL A 62 3.29 -2.89 -5.97
C VAL A 62 3.55 -2.92 -7.48
N THR A 63 2.54 -3.20 -8.29
CA THR A 63 2.68 -3.18 -9.76
C THR A 63 3.08 -1.78 -10.24
N ASN A 64 2.40 -0.73 -9.77
CA ASN A 64 2.75 0.64 -10.10
C ASN A 64 4.17 0.98 -9.65
N ALA A 65 4.56 0.58 -8.45
CA ALA A 65 5.90 0.85 -7.93
C ALA A 65 6.99 0.15 -8.78
N ILE A 66 6.83 -1.12 -9.12
CA ILE A 66 7.81 -1.88 -9.92
C ILE A 66 7.90 -1.33 -11.35
N VAL A 67 6.75 -1.04 -11.99
CA VAL A 67 6.70 -0.52 -13.36
C VAL A 67 7.33 0.87 -13.46
N HIS A 68 7.09 1.75 -12.48
CA HIS A 68 7.53 3.13 -12.53
C HIS A 68 8.89 3.41 -11.89
N ALA A 69 9.18 2.81 -10.73
CA ALA A 69 10.42 3.08 -9.99
C ALA A 69 11.60 2.24 -10.50
N LYS A 70 11.33 1.10 -11.15
CA LYS A 70 12.36 0.15 -11.64
C LYS A 70 13.41 -0.22 -10.57
N SER A 71 13.03 -0.13 -9.29
CA SER A 71 13.87 -0.42 -8.13
C SER A 71 13.15 -1.43 -7.22
N PRO A 72 13.88 -2.15 -6.35
CA PRO A 72 13.25 -2.91 -5.28
C PRO A 72 12.33 -2.03 -4.45
N VAL A 73 11.30 -2.64 -3.89
CA VAL A 73 10.29 -1.97 -3.07
C VAL A 73 10.15 -2.69 -1.74
N THR A 74 9.79 -1.97 -0.70
CA THR A 74 9.44 -2.57 0.59
C THR A 74 7.93 -2.49 0.78
N LEU A 75 7.30 -3.63 1.06
CA LEU A 75 5.91 -3.71 1.51
C LEU A 75 5.91 -3.82 3.04
N ALA A 76 5.28 -2.87 3.72
CA ALA A 76 5.02 -2.91 5.15
C ALA A 76 3.52 -2.92 5.42
N LEU A 77 3.08 -3.75 6.36
CA LEU A 77 1.70 -3.81 6.84
C LEU A 77 1.68 -3.58 8.35
N PHE A 78 0.72 -2.80 8.82
CA PHE A 78 0.53 -2.45 10.23
C PHE A 78 -0.93 -2.68 10.62
N ARG A 79 -1.15 -3.50 11.65
CA ARG A 79 -2.47 -3.72 12.23
C ARG A 79 -2.74 -2.73 13.34
N HIS A 80 -3.88 -2.04 13.24
CA HIS A 80 -4.44 -1.19 14.29
C HIS A 80 -5.89 -1.61 14.57
N GLY A 81 -6.08 -2.42 15.61
CA GLY A 81 -7.39 -3.00 15.94
C GLY A 81 -7.95 -3.83 14.78
N ARG A 82 -9.00 -3.31 14.15
CA ARG A 82 -9.70 -3.91 12.99
C ARG A 82 -9.27 -3.33 11.64
N SER A 83 -8.29 -2.44 11.64
CA SER A 83 -7.78 -1.78 10.44
C SER A 83 -6.38 -2.26 10.12
N VAL A 84 -6.04 -2.25 8.84
CA VAL A 84 -4.69 -2.46 8.34
C VAL A 84 -4.27 -1.24 7.56
N ARG A 85 -3.12 -0.68 7.91
CA ARG A 85 -2.40 0.28 7.07
C ARG A 85 -1.34 -0.49 6.28
N GLY A 86 -1.33 -0.33 4.97
CA GLY A 86 -0.26 -0.83 4.13
C GLY A 86 0.56 0.31 3.54
N GLU A 87 1.85 0.09 3.40
CA GLU A 87 2.80 1.02 2.81
C GLU A 87 3.69 0.29 1.81
N VAL A 88 3.88 0.89 0.64
CA VAL A 88 4.82 0.41 -0.37
C VAL A 88 5.79 1.54 -0.66
N ALA A 89 7.03 1.38 -0.20
CA ALA A 89 8.11 2.33 -0.41
C ALA A 89 9.00 1.89 -1.57
N ASP A 90 9.27 2.79 -2.53
CA ASP A 90 10.36 2.59 -3.48
C ASP A 90 11.66 3.18 -2.91
N HIS A 91 12.75 2.40 -2.96
CA HIS A 91 14.10 2.83 -2.53
C HIS A 91 14.86 3.52 -3.67
N SER A 92 14.14 4.21 -4.55
CA SER A 92 14.71 4.67 -5.81
C SER A 92 15.65 5.87 -5.63
N GLY A 93 15.55 6.60 -4.52
CA GLY A 93 16.21 7.89 -4.26
C GLY A 93 15.77 9.00 -5.25
N VAL A 94 14.91 8.68 -6.23
CA VAL A 94 14.50 9.56 -7.30
C VAL A 94 13.19 10.20 -6.91
N TRP A 95 13.22 11.52 -6.68
CA TRP A 95 12.00 12.33 -6.62
C TRP A 95 11.22 12.14 -7.92
N PRO A 96 10.00 11.58 -7.90
CA PRO A 96 9.16 11.67 -9.07
C PRO A 96 8.79 13.14 -9.19
N ALA A 97 9.21 13.77 -10.29
CA ALA A 97 8.44 14.90 -10.78
C ALA A 97 6.98 14.44 -10.79
N LEU A 98 6.11 15.20 -10.12
CA LEU A 98 4.66 15.14 -10.33
C LEU A 98 4.42 15.52 -11.79
N LEU A 99 4.78 14.62 -12.71
CA LEU A 99 4.35 14.69 -14.07
C LEU A 99 2.86 14.36 -13.98
N PRO A 100 1.97 15.26 -14.46
CA PRO A 100 0.64 14.82 -14.80
C PRO A 100 0.87 13.77 -15.89
N THR A 101 0.82 12.49 -15.50
CA THR A 101 0.78 11.41 -16.48
C THR A 101 -0.44 11.69 -17.31
N GLY A 102 -0.19 12.08 -18.56
CA GLY A 102 -1.20 12.34 -19.56
C GLY A 102 -2.12 11.13 -19.74
N PRO A 103 -3.17 11.29 -20.55
CA PRO A 103 -4.20 10.28 -20.75
C PRO A 103 -3.65 9.09 -21.56
N ASP A 104 -2.84 8.25 -20.93
CA ASP A 104 -2.59 6.88 -21.38
C ASP A 104 -3.42 5.96 -20.48
N GLU A 105 -4.43 5.35 -21.09
CA GLU A 105 -5.67 4.79 -20.52
C GLU A 105 -5.51 3.61 -19.53
N GLU A 106 -4.28 3.26 -19.16
CA GLU A 106 -3.96 2.17 -18.23
C GLU A 106 -3.56 2.68 -16.83
N HIS A 107 -2.82 3.79 -16.75
CA HIS A 107 -2.30 4.34 -15.48
C HIS A 107 -3.38 4.92 -14.55
N GLY A 108 -4.53 5.32 -15.11
CA GLY A 108 -5.67 5.82 -14.34
C GLY A 108 -6.45 4.73 -13.60
N ARG A 109 -6.36 3.46 -14.04
CA ARG A 109 -7.14 2.36 -13.45
C ARG A 109 -6.58 1.92 -12.11
N GLY A 110 -5.25 1.85 -11.97
CA GLY A 110 -4.63 1.42 -10.72
C GLY A 110 -5.04 2.29 -9.53
N LEU A 111 -4.99 3.62 -9.67
CA LEU A 111 -5.45 4.53 -8.61
C LEU A 111 -6.97 4.51 -8.41
N ALA A 112 -7.75 4.26 -9.47
CA ALA A 112 -9.19 4.06 -9.35
C ALA A 112 -9.52 2.79 -8.54
N ILE A 113 -8.77 1.70 -8.73
CA ILE A 113 -8.89 0.47 -7.94
C ILE A 113 -8.51 0.74 -6.49
N VAL A 114 -7.37 1.39 -6.23
CA VAL A 114 -6.98 1.76 -4.85
C VAL A 114 -8.06 2.62 -4.19
N THR A 115 -8.64 3.57 -4.92
CA THR A 115 -9.73 4.43 -4.42
C THR A 115 -11.03 3.66 -4.16
N ALA A 116 -11.30 2.59 -4.91
CA ALA A 116 -12.50 1.79 -4.75
C ALA A 116 -12.43 0.82 -3.55
N TYR A 117 -11.24 0.31 -3.22
CA TYR A 117 -11.05 -0.76 -2.23
C TYR A 117 -10.39 -0.31 -0.92
N ALA A 118 -9.71 0.85 -0.89
CA ALA A 118 -9.18 1.42 0.34
C ALA A 118 -10.12 2.47 0.93
N ASP A 119 -10.25 2.51 2.26
CA ASP A 119 -11.02 3.57 2.93
C ASP A 119 -10.30 4.93 2.80
N ARG A 120 -8.97 4.90 2.85
CA ARG A 120 -8.08 6.07 2.68
C ARG A 120 -6.78 5.64 2.01
N TRP A 121 -6.18 6.52 1.24
CA TRP A 121 -4.85 6.32 0.69
C TRP A 121 -4.15 7.66 0.42
N GLY A 122 -2.84 7.61 0.23
CA GLY A 122 -2.03 8.77 -0.07
C GLY A 122 -0.62 8.41 -0.51
N VAL A 123 0.21 9.44 -0.67
CA VAL A 123 1.62 9.31 -1.03
C VAL A 123 2.40 10.23 -0.10
N ASP A 124 3.32 9.65 0.67
CA ASP A 124 4.20 10.37 1.57
C ASP A 124 5.64 10.34 1.03
N PRO A 125 6.45 11.40 1.25
CA PRO A 125 7.88 11.34 0.99
C PRO A 125 8.55 10.33 1.94
N ALA A 126 9.44 9.50 1.40
CA ALA A 126 10.27 8.56 2.17
C ALA A 126 11.75 8.98 2.09
N PRO A 127 12.62 8.58 3.04
CA PRO A 127 14.03 8.99 3.06
C PRO A 127 14.78 8.75 1.74
N GLU A 128 14.40 7.70 1.01
CA GLU A 128 15.01 7.29 -0.26
C GLU A 128 13.97 7.20 -1.39
N GLY A 129 12.91 8.01 -1.39
CA GLY A 129 11.93 7.98 -2.48
C GLY A 129 10.53 8.40 -2.04
N LYS A 130 9.53 7.58 -2.36
CA LYS A 130 8.14 7.79 -1.96
C LYS A 130 7.57 6.51 -1.37
N ALA A 131 6.59 6.69 -0.48
CA ALA A 131 5.75 5.62 0.01
C ALA A 131 4.31 5.88 -0.40
N VAL A 132 3.71 4.95 -1.14
CA VAL A 132 2.24 4.93 -1.32
C VAL A 132 1.67 4.18 -0.12
N TRP A 133 0.71 4.79 0.57
CA TRP A 133 0.06 4.18 1.72
C TRP A 133 -1.44 4.07 1.53
N PHE A 134 -2.06 3.10 2.19
CA PHE A 134 -3.50 2.91 2.20
C PHE A 134 -3.99 2.35 3.55
N VAL A 135 -5.28 2.48 3.82
CA VAL A 135 -5.94 1.95 5.01
C VAL A 135 -7.21 1.21 4.60
N CYS A 136 -7.38 -0.01 5.09
CA CYS A 136 -8.61 -0.81 4.97
C CYS A 136 -9.09 -1.23 6.36
N THR A 137 -10.40 -1.13 6.61
CA THR A 137 -11.03 -1.39 7.91
C THR A 137 -12.08 -2.47 7.80
N ALA A 138 -12.01 -3.49 8.65
CA ALA A 138 -12.97 -4.60 8.63
C ALA A 138 -14.37 -4.11 9.03
N ARG A 139 -15.28 -4.02 8.06
CA ARG A 139 -16.68 -3.63 8.28
C ARG A 139 -17.46 -4.76 8.95
N GLU A 140 -18.36 -4.42 9.87
CA GLU A 140 -19.34 -5.39 10.37
C GLU A 140 -20.50 -5.49 9.38
N PHE A 141 -20.91 -6.71 9.05
CA PHE A 141 -22.21 -6.93 8.45
C PHE A 141 -23.22 -6.92 9.59
N SER A 142 -24.12 -5.92 9.62
CA SER A 142 -25.31 -5.92 10.49
C SER A 142 -26.32 -6.97 10.05
#